data_AF-A0A2P0B3C7-F1
#
_entry.id   AF-A0A2P0B3C7-F1
#
_cell.length_a   1.000
_cell.length_b   1.000
_cell.length_c   1.000
_cell.angle_alpha   90.00
_cell.angle_beta   90.00
_cell.angle_gamma   90.00
#
_symmetry.space_group_name_H-M   'P 1'
#
loop_
_entity.id
_entity.type
_entity.pdbx_description
1 polymer ?
#
loop_
_entity_poly.entity_id
_entity_poly.type
_entity_poly.pdbx_seq_one_letter_code
_entity_poly.pdbx_strand_id
1 'polypeptide(L)'
;MPCKTYAALIVSPLLLSMPLAAQETTPDPIDDIVVEGVREREQAVETMTRAITRRARYDKPISKFYSQVCFGVMGMKADYARTLIARMEETAREIDVPVGGDGCLVNVLVAFVRDGAKNLDDLREAEPKLFATLRDYEYERIKLGNGAVQA
;
A
#
# COMPACT_ATOMS: atom_id res chain seq x y z
N MET A 1 61.49 -4.11 -50.64
CA MET A 1 62.46 -4.66 -49.68
C MET A 1 62.43 -3.81 -48.40
N PRO A 2 62.35 -4.44 -47.22
CA PRO A 2 62.04 -3.80 -45.94
C PRO A 2 63.30 -3.47 -45.12
N CYS A 3 63.27 -2.44 -44.28
CA CYS A 3 64.14 -2.33 -43.09
C CYS A 3 63.61 -1.20 -42.18
N LYS A 4 62.84 -1.52 -41.15
CA LYS A 4 63.24 -1.75 -39.74
C LYS A 4 63.46 -0.46 -38.93
N THR A 5 62.60 -0.36 -37.91
CA THR A 5 62.60 0.45 -36.69
C THR A 5 63.95 0.85 -36.11
N TYR A 6 64.08 2.11 -35.66
CA TYR A 6 64.78 2.47 -34.41
C TYR A 6 64.15 3.72 -33.77
N ALA A 7 64.00 3.64 -32.46
CA ALA A 7 63.47 4.67 -31.57
C ALA A 7 64.42 5.86 -31.45
N ALA A 8 63.88 7.08 -31.42
CA ALA A 8 64.61 8.27 -31.02
C ALA A 8 63.69 9.25 -30.28
N LEU A 9 64.05 9.46 -29.00
CA LEU A 9 64.17 10.76 -28.33
C LEU A 9 62.93 11.67 -28.26
N ILE A 10 62.30 11.60 -27.09
CA ILE A 10 61.80 12.70 -26.24
C ILE A 10 61.87 14.09 -26.89
N VAL A 11 60.74 14.55 -27.41
CA VAL A 11 60.44 15.97 -27.66
C VAL A 11 59.38 16.37 -26.66
N SER A 12 59.73 17.23 -25.71
CA SER A 12 58.78 17.90 -24.84
C SER A 12 58.60 19.33 -25.35
N PRO A 13 57.47 19.67 -25.99
CA PRO A 13 57.13 21.06 -26.26
C PRO A 13 56.36 21.63 -25.06
N LEU A 14 56.86 22.72 -24.49
CA LEU A 14 56.11 23.60 -23.60
C LEU A 14 54.78 23.97 -24.26
N LEU A 15 53.68 23.48 -23.70
CA LEU A 15 52.33 23.89 -24.04
C LEU A 15 52.09 25.30 -23.46
N LEU A 16 52.10 26.30 -24.34
CA LEU A 16 51.52 27.61 -24.08
C LEU A 16 50.04 27.42 -23.71
N SER A 17 49.72 27.67 -22.44
CA SER A 17 48.35 27.69 -21.93
C SER A 17 47.62 28.90 -22.51
N MET A 18 46.72 28.66 -23.46
CA MET A 18 45.71 29.65 -23.82
C MET A 18 44.64 29.68 -22.72
N PRO A 19 44.20 30.86 -22.23
CA PRO A 19 43.09 30.92 -21.31
C PRO A 19 41.83 30.50 -22.07
N LEU A 20 41.29 29.34 -21.68
CA LEU A 20 39.98 28.88 -22.08
C LEU A 20 38.97 29.85 -21.44
N ALA A 21 38.43 30.78 -22.23
CA ALA A 21 37.26 31.54 -21.81
C ALA A 21 36.12 30.55 -21.62
N ALA A 22 35.77 30.28 -20.37
CA ALA A 22 34.55 29.54 -20.03
C ALA A 22 33.37 30.32 -20.60
N GLN A 23 32.69 29.75 -21.61
CA GLN A 23 31.35 30.21 -21.97
C GLN A 23 30.44 29.79 -20.82
N GLU A 24 30.06 30.74 -19.96
CA GLU A 24 28.91 30.56 -19.08
C GLU A 24 27.70 30.35 -19.97
N THR A 25 27.27 29.10 -20.10
CA THR A 25 25.90 28.77 -20.49
C THR A 25 25.02 29.41 -19.44
N THR A 26 24.41 30.53 -19.79
CA THR A 26 23.32 31.13 -19.01
C THR A 26 22.26 30.04 -18.83
N PRO A 27 21.91 29.66 -17.59
CA PRO A 27 20.78 28.77 -17.37
C PRO A 27 19.56 29.45 -17.98
N ASP A 28 18.82 28.74 -18.83
CA ASP A 28 17.49 29.19 -19.25
C ASP A 28 16.72 29.59 -17.98
N PRO A 29 16.14 30.81 -17.92
CA PRO A 29 15.30 31.18 -16.79
C PRO A 29 14.18 30.15 -16.72
N ILE A 30 14.17 29.37 -15.64
CA ILE A 30 13.07 28.46 -15.37
C ILE A 30 11.85 29.34 -15.20
N ASP A 31 10.95 29.30 -16.18
CA ASP A 31 9.66 29.98 -16.11
C ASP A 31 9.04 29.67 -14.75
N ASP A 32 8.56 30.72 -14.09
CA ASP A 32 7.94 30.69 -12.77
C ASP A 32 6.95 29.52 -12.71
N ILE A 33 7.23 28.52 -11.87
CA ILE A 33 6.35 27.35 -11.71
C ILE A 33 5.15 27.81 -10.88
N VAL A 34 4.17 28.42 -11.55
CA VAL A 34 2.91 28.86 -10.93
C VAL A 34 2.05 27.63 -10.68
N VAL A 35 2.03 27.18 -9.43
CA VAL A 35 1.08 26.15 -8.97
C VAL A 35 -0.27 26.81 -8.75
N GLU A 36 -1.11 26.81 -9.78
CA GLU A 36 -2.50 27.24 -9.65
C GLU A 36 -3.30 26.18 -8.87
N GLY A 37 -3.71 26.54 -7.65
CA GLY A 37 -4.61 25.73 -6.85
C GLY A 37 -6.02 25.72 -7.44
N VAL A 38 -6.25 24.91 -8.46
CA VAL A 38 -7.60 24.69 -8.98
C VAL A 38 -8.37 23.90 -7.93
N ARG A 39 -9.38 24.54 -7.32
CA ARG A 39 -10.33 23.84 -6.45
C ARG A 39 -11.09 22.88 -7.35
N GLU A 40 -10.74 21.59 -7.32
CA GLU A 40 -11.44 20.58 -8.11
C GLU A 40 -12.94 20.73 -7.86
N ARG A 41 -13.71 20.95 -8.94
CA ARG A 41 -15.17 21.01 -8.84
C ARG A 41 -15.63 19.66 -8.27
N GLU A 42 -16.53 19.66 -7.29
CA GLU A 42 -17.11 18.43 -6.71
C GLU A 42 -17.52 17.41 -7.78
N GLN A 43 -18.02 17.89 -8.91
CA GLN A 43 -18.39 17.07 -10.07
C GLN A 43 -17.23 16.25 -10.66
N ALA A 44 -16.01 16.78 -10.69
CA ALA A 44 -14.83 16.08 -11.20
C ALA A 44 -14.43 14.94 -10.24
N VAL A 45 -14.42 15.22 -8.93
CA VAL A 45 -14.18 14.23 -7.87
C VAL A 45 -15.24 13.13 -7.89
N GLU A 46 -16.52 13.50 -8.02
CA GLU A 46 -17.62 12.54 -8.12
C GLU A 46 -17.52 11.66 -9.37
N THR A 47 -17.16 12.25 -10.52
CA THR A 47 -17.02 11.52 -11.79
C THR A 47 -15.87 10.53 -11.71
N MET A 48 -14.71 10.93 -11.21
CA MET A 48 -13.55 10.06 -11.00
C MET A 48 -13.87 8.95 -10.01
N THR A 49 -14.47 9.29 -8.86
CA THR A 49 -14.88 8.31 -7.84
C THR A 49 -15.85 7.28 -8.42
N ARG A 50 -16.81 7.70 -9.24
CA ARG A 50 -17.77 6.79 -9.89
C ARG A 50 -17.11 5.88 -10.94
N ALA A 51 -16.02 6.32 -11.57
CA ALA A 51 -15.29 5.53 -12.55
C ALA A 51 -14.45 4.42 -11.89
N ILE A 52 -13.87 4.68 -10.71
CA ILE A 52 -12.95 3.75 -10.03
C ILE A 52 -13.63 2.87 -8.97
N THR A 53 -14.81 3.27 -8.47
CA THR A 53 -15.52 2.55 -7.41
C THR A 53 -16.72 1.80 -7.97
N ARG A 54 -17.07 0.64 -7.37
CA ARG A 54 -18.38 0.05 -7.59
C ARG A 54 -19.44 1.03 -7.08
N ARG A 55 -20.55 1.16 -7.83
CA ARG A 55 -21.66 2.05 -7.45
C ARG A 55 -22.09 1.74 -6.01
N ALA A 56 -21.79 2.67 -5.09
CA ALA A 56 -22.27 2.60 -3.71
C ALA A 56 -23.79 2.46 -3.75
N ARG A 57 -24.31 1.44 -3.09
CA ARG A 57 -25.77 1.31 -2.89
C ARG A 57 -26.11 2.09 -1.63
N TYR A 58 -27.32 2.64 -1.57
CA TYR A 58 -27.77 3.38 -0.38
C TYR A 58 -27.65 2.55 0.91
N ASP A 59 -27.82 1.21 0.80
CA ASP A 59 -27.68 0.25 1.88
C ASP A 59 -26.26 -0.32 2.04
N LYS A 60 -25.32 -0.01 1.12
CA LYS A 60 -23.94 -0.54 1.10
C LYS A 60 -22.97 0.56 0.65
N PRO A 61 -22.60 1.49 1.55
CA PRO A 61 -21.56 2.47 1.26
C PRO A 61 -20.22 1.79 1.01
N ILE A 62 -19.28 2.52 0.40
CA ILE A 62 -17.91 2.03 0.17
C ILE A 62 -17.24 1.79 1.52
N SER A 63 -16.64 0.61 1.69
CA SER A 63 -15.84 0.28 2.87
C SER A 63 -14.67 1.25 3.02
N LYS A 64 -14.52 1.86 4.19
CA LYS A 64 -13.40 2.74 4.54
C LYS A 64 -12.75 2.24 5.82
N PHE A 65 -11.44 2.39 5.91
CA PHE A 65 -10.71 2.23 7.17
C PHE A 65 -10.81 3.54 7.95
N TYR A 66 -11.56 3.54 9.04
CA TYR A 66 -11.74 4.71 9.91
C TYR A 66 -10.76 4.75 11.08
N SER A 67 -10.11 3.63 11.37
CA SER A 67 -9.19 3.45 12.50
C SER A 67 -7.98 2.65 12.08
N GLN A 68 -6.94 2.71 12.91
CA GLN A 68 -5.80 1.81 12.79
C GLN A 68 -6.25 0.34 12.88
N VAL A 69 -5.60 -0.54 12.13
CA VAL A 69 -5.82 -1.99 12.16
C VAL A 69 -4.88 -2.62 13.16
N CYS A 70 -5.43 -3.54 13.96
CA CYS A 70 -4.73 -4.23 15.03
C CYS A 70 -5.12 -5.70 14.98
N PHE A 71 -4.17 -6.49 14.52
CA PHE A 71 -4.36 -7.90 14.21
C PHE A 71 -4.18 -8.75 15.46
N GLY A 72 -5.03 -9.77 15.60
CA GLY A 72 -4.87 -10.84 16.56
C GLY A 72 -5.01 -12.19 15.85
N VAL A 73 -4.25 -13.18 16.31
CA VAL A 73 -4.33 -14.56 15.80
C VAL A 73 -4.55 -15.51 16.96
N MET A 74 -5.52 -16.41 16.84
CA MET A 74 -5.82 -17.44 17.83
C MET A 74 -5.91 -18.83 17.21
N GLY A 75 -5.77 -19.87 18.04
CA GLY A 75 -5.92 -21.27 17.61
C GLY A 75 -4.65 -21.93 17.07
N MET A 76 -3.48 -21.30 17.25
CA MET A 76 -2.18 -21.88 16.91
C MET A 76 -1.09 -21.51 17.94
N LYS A 77 0.10 -22.10 17.79
CA LYS A 77 1.24 -21.77 18.66
C LYS A 77 1.64 -20.30 18.48
N ALA A 78 1.96 -19.66 19.59
CA ALA A 78 2.24 -18.22 19.65
C ALA A 78 3.35 -17.78 18.68
N ASP A 79 4.37 -18.62 18.47
CA ASP A 79 5.48 -18.29 17.56
C ASP A 79 5.02 -18.14 16.11
N TYR A 80 4.14 -19.03 15.64
CA TYR A 80 3.54 -18.92 14.30
C TYR A 80 2.56 -17.75 14.20
N ALA A 81 1.77 -17.53 15.25
CA ALA A 81 0.84 -16.42 15.33
C ALA A 81 1.58 -15.07 15.19
N ARG A 82 2.71 -14.89 15.87
CA ARG A 82 3.53 -13.67 15.78
C ARG A 82 4.08 -13.45 14.37
N THR A 83 4.56 -14.50 13.71
CA THR A 83 5.02 -14.41 12.32
C THR A 83 3.88 -14.00 11.37
N LEU A 84 2.69 -14.56 11.54
CA LEU A 84 1.54 -14.23 10.72
C LEU A 84 1.06 -12.78 10.94
N ILE A 85 1.01 -12.34 12.20
CA ILE A 85 0.69 -10.95 12.55
C ILE A 85 1.70 -10.00 11.90
N ALA A 86 3.00 -10.25 12.05
CA ALA A 86 4.05 -9.41 11.46
C ALA A 86 3.89 -9.30 9.93
N ARG A 87 3.53 -10.39 9.25
CA ARG A 87 3.26 -10.40 7.81
C ARG A 87 2.01 -9.59 7.45
N MET A 88 0.93 -9.70 8.22
CA MET A 88 -0.29 -8.92 8.00
C MET A 88 -0.04 -7.43 8.19
N GLU A 89 0.74 -7.05 9.20
CA GLU A 89 1.14 -5.67 9.43
C GLU A 89 2.02 -5.12 8.31
N GLU A 90 2.99 -5.90 7.82
CA GLU A 90 3.82 -5.54 6.66
C GLU A 90 2.94 -5.27 5.44
N THR A 91 2.04 -6.19 5.09
CA THR A 91 1.11 -6.01 3.97
C THR A 91 0.19 -4.81 4.18
N ALA A 92 -0.32 -4.58 5.38
CA ALA A 92 -1.15 -3.41 5.66
C ALA A 92 -0.38 -2.10 5.41
N ARG A 93 0.89 -2.02 5.82
CA ARG A 93 1.76 -0.87 5.54
C ARG A 93 2.02 -0.68 4.04
N GLU A 94 2.17 -1.76 3.27
CA GLU A 94 2.37 -1.70 1.81
C GLU A 94 1.17 -1.10 1.06
N ILE A 95 -0.04 -1.22 1.60
CA ILE A 95 -1.29 -0.68 1.00
C ILE A 95 -1.80 0.57 1.73
N ASP A 96 -0.93 1.26 2.46
CA ASP A 96 -1.23 2.49 3.21
C ASP A 96 -2.36 2.35 4.25
N VAL A 97 -2.58 1.14 4.78
CA VAL A 97 -3.50 0.90 5.88
C VAL A 97 -2.78 1.16 7.21
N PRO A 98 -3.24 2.11 8.05
CA PRO A 98 -2.57 2.44 9.30
C PRO A 98 -2.58 1.26 10.28
N VAL A 99 -1.40 0.81 10.72
CA VAL A 99 -1.26 -0.25 11.75
C VAL A 99 -1.10 0.39 13.13
N GLY A 100 -1.80 -0.13 14.13
CA GLY A 100 -1.69 0.38 15.51
C GLY A 100 -0.37 0.00 16.19
N GLY A 101 0.04 0.80 17.17
CA GLY A 101 1.23 0.55 17.99
C GLY A 101 0.92 -0.19 19.29
N ASP A 102 1.83 -0.07 20.26
CA ASP A 102 1.69 -0.68 21.58
C ASP A 102 0.38 -0.26 22.27
N GLY A 103 -0.29 -1.23 22.90
CA GLY A 103 -1.57 -1.01 23.57
C GLY A 103 -2.78 -0.96 22.62
N CYS A 104 -2.62 -1.23 21.33
CA CYS A 104 -3.76 -1.32 20.43
C CYS A 104 -4.67 -2.51 20.74
N LEU A 105 -5.98 -2.27 20.73
CA LEU A 105 -6.99 -3.31 20.91
C LEU A 105 -7.25 -4.02 19.59
N VAL A 106 -7.27 -5.36 19.64
CA VAL A 106 -7.52 -6.20 18.46
C VAL A 106 -8.89 -5.88 17.85
N ASN A 107 -8.87 -5.48 16.58
CA ASN A 107 -10.07 -5.22 15.79
C ASN A 107 -10.14 -6.06 14.51
N VAL A 108 -9.08 -6.83 14.21
CA VAL A 108 -9.06 -7.85 13.17
C VAL A 108 -8.56 -9.14 13.79
N LEU A 109 -9.44 -10.13 13.96
CA LEU A 109 -9.10 -11.43 14.55
C LEU A 109 -9.09 -12.52 13.47
N VAL A 110 -8.00 -13.27 13.41
CA VAL A 110 -7.89 -14.48 12.58
C VAL A 110 -7.87 -15.69 13.49
N ALA A 111 -8.90 -16.53 13.38
CA ALA A 111 -9.08 -17.69 14.25
C ALA A 111 -8.88 -18.99 13.46
N PHE A 112 -7.95 -19.82 13.90
CA PHE A 112 -7.75 -21.16 13.39
C PHE A 112 -8.58 -22.13 14.23
N VAL A 113 -9.69 -22.59 13.67
CA VAL A 113 -10.67 -23.44 14.36
C VAL A 113 -10.88 -24.75 13.61
N ARG A 114 -11.39 -25.77 14.32
CA ARG A 114 -11.65 -27.10 13.73
C ARG A 114 -12.84 -27.09 12.78
N ASP A 115 -13.86 -26.31 13.10
CA ASP A 115 -15.09 -26.19 12.34
C ASP A 115 -15.51 -24.70 12.36
N GLY A 116 -15.30 -24.01 11.24
CA GLY A 116 -15.61 -22.58 11.11
C GLY A 116 -17.10 -22.30 11.18
N ALA A 117 -17.93 -23.15 10.57
CA ALA A 117 -19.38 -22.96 10.53
C ALA A 117 -19.98 -23.09 11.93
N LYS A 118 -19.57 -24.13 12.67
CA LYS A 118 -19.98 -24.28 14.07
C LYS A 118 -19.44 -23.16 14.95
N ASN A 119 -18.19 -22.74 14.75
CA ASN A 119 -17.61 -21.67 15.57
C ASN A 119 -18.34 -20.33 15.36
N LEU A 120 -18.74 -20.01 14.13
CA LEU A 120 -19.57 -18.84 13.84
C LEU A 120 -20.92 -18.92 14.55
N ASP A 121 -21.57 -20.09 14.57
CA ASP A 121 -22.86 -20.26 15.26
C ASP A 121 -22.71 -20.04 16.77
N ASP A 122 -21.70 -20.67 17.36
CA ASP A 122 -21.39 -20.53 18.80
C ASP A 122 -21.04 -19.06 19.14
N LEU A 123 -20.31 -18.36 18.26
CA LEU A 123 -19.94 -16.95 18.45
C LEU A 123 -21.14 -16.01 18.27
N ARG A 124 -22.05 -16.31 17.35
CA ARG A 124 -23.29 -15.53 17.16
C ARG A 124 -24.21 -15.67 18.36
N GLU A 125 -24.27 -16.84 18.97
CA GLU A 125 -25.02 -17.07 20.20
C GLU A 125 -24.41 -16.33 21.40
N ALA A 126 -23.09 -16.41 21.56
CA ALA A 126 -22.37 -15.79 22.69
C ALA A 126 -22.31 -14.26 22.59
N GLU A 127 -22.06 -13.72 21.39
CA GLU A 127 -21.84 -12.29 21.15
C GLU A 127 -22.71 -11.75 20.00
N PRO A 128 -24.05 -11.75 20.17
CA PRO A 128 -24.98 -11.37 19.09
C PRO A 128 -24.78 -9.94 18.58
N LYS A 129 -24.19 -9.06 19.41
CA LYS A 129 -23.87 -7.67 19.04
C LYS A 129 -22.88 -7.58 17.88
N LEU A 130 -21.96 -8.55 17.73
CA LEU A 130 -20.98 -8.56 16.63
C LEU A 130 -21.64 -8.76 15.26
N PHE A 131 -22.81 -9.39 15.24
CA PHE A 131 -23.54 -9.73 14.02
C PHE A 131 -24.80 -8.87 13.82
N ALA A 132 -25.05 -7.88 14.68
CA ALA A 132 -26.30 -7.10 14.70
C ALA A 132 -26.59 -6.34 13.40
N THR A 133 -25.56 -6.06 12.59
CA THR A 133 -25.68 -5.36 11.30
C THR A 133 -25.88 -6.31 10.11
N LEU A 134 -25.75 -7.62 10.32
CA LEU A 134 -25.89 -8.63 9.28
C LEU A 134 -27.33 -9.16 9.23
N ARG A 135 -27.85 -9.32 8.02
CA ARG A 135 -29.11 -10.04 7.81
C ARG A 135 -28.86 -11.55 7.85
N ASP A 136 -29.88 -12.34 8.16
CA ASP A 136 -29.75 -13.81 8.26
C ASP A 136 -29.17 -14.42 6.98
N TYR A 137 -29.63 -14.00 5.80
CA TYR A 137 -29.10 -14.52 4.53
C TYR A 137 -27.64 -14.11 4.26
N GLU A 138 -27.15 -13.03 4.89
CA GLU A 138 -25.76 -12.57 4.76
C GLU A 138 -24.86 -13.40 5.69
N TYR A 139 -25.34 -13.66 6.91
CA TYR A 139 -24.69 -14.57 7.84
C TYR A 139 -24.54 -15.99 7.25
N GLU A 140 -25.63 -16.56 6.72
CA GLU A 140 -25.59 -17.89 6.08
C GLU A 140 -24.62 -17.93 4.90
N ARG A 141 -24.49 -16.84 4.14
CA ARG A 141 -23.56 -16.75 3.02
C ARG A 141 -22.09 -16.72 3.46
N ILE A 142 -21.80 -16.02 4.56
CA ILE A 142 -20.47 -16.00 5.19
C ILE A 142 -20.13 -17.42 5.65
N LYS A 143 -21.06 -18.07 6.35
CA LYS A 143 -20.93 -19.43 6.87
C LYS A 143 -20.69 -20.47 5.77
N LEU A 144 -21.39 -20.36 4.65
CA LEU A 144 -21.24 -21.25 3.49
C LEU A 144 -20.00 -20.95 2.63
N GLY A 145 -19.27 -19.86 2.90
CA GLY A 145 -18.12 -19.45 2.12
C GLY A 145 -18.44 -19.11 0.66
N ASN A 146 -19.67 -18.77 0.32
CA ASN A 146 -20.11 -18.51 -1.06
C ASN A 146 -20.36 -17.01 -1.35
N GLY A 147 -19.79 -16.12 -0.53
CA GLY A 147 -19.83 -14.66 -0.65
C GLY A 147 -18.50 -14.01 -1.05
N ALA A 148 -18.47 -12.68 -1.12
CA ALA A 148 -17.24 -11.90 -1.35
C ALA A 148 -16.28 -11.92 -0.14
N VAL A 149 -16.76 -12.40 1.01
CA VAL A 149 -16.00 -12.63 2.24
C VAL A 149 -16.27 -14.08 2.63
N GLN A 150 -15.20 -14.84 2.81
CA GLN A 150 -15.23 -16.24 3.24
C GLN A 150 -14.66 -16.31 4.66
N ALA A 151 -15.27 -17.15 5.49
CA ALA A 151 -14.76 -17.49 6.83
C ALA A 151 -13.79 -18.68 6.75
#